data_AF-A0A2V6ES98-F1
#
_entry.id   AF-A0A2V6ES98-F1
#
_cell.length_a   1.000
_cell.length_b   1.000
_cell.length_c   1.000
_cell.angle_alpha   90.00
_cell.angle_beta   90.00
_cell.angle_gamma   90.00
#
_symmetry.space_group_name_H-M   'P 1'
#
loop_
_entity.id
_entity.type
_entity.pdbx_description
1 polymer ?
#
loop_
_entity_poly.entity_id
_entity_poly.type
_entity_poly.pdbx_seq_one_letter_code
_entity_poly.pdbx_strand_id
1 'polypeptide(L)'
;MKIPQKLKEYLDSKRAPLPPIGDLNEPLQLDSLALIRLVAFLESDLGIRIEDDELVAENFETLGRLGDLIASKSKAIEASEAPKQGSSSALS
;
A
#
# COMPACT_ATOMS: atom_id res chain seq x y z
N MET A 1 -11.08 -6.94 -2.90
CA MET A 1 -9.78 -6.31 -2.65
C MET A 1 -9.13 -6.05 -4.01
N LYS A 2 -8.74 -4.82 -4.33
CA LYS A 2 -8.11 -4.47 -5.62
C LYS A 2 -6.64 -4.15 -5.37
N ILE A 3 -5.74 -4.94 -5.97
CA ILE A 3 -4.29 -4.70 -5.89
C ILE A 3 -3.90 -3.72 -6.99
N PRO A 4 -3.15 -2.65 -6.70
CA PRO A 4 -2.66 -1.74 -7.73
C PRO A 4 -1.83 -2.48 -8.78
N GLN A 5 -2.16 -2.32 -10.06
CA GLN A 5 -1.43 -2.99 -11.16
C GLN A 5 0.06 -2.65 -11.12
N LYS A 6 0.40 -1.36 -10.90
CA LYS A 6 1.77 -0.89 -10.77
C LYS A 6 2.57 -1.61 -9.68
N LEU A 7 1.92 -1.97 -8.57
CA LEU A 7 2.57 -2.72 -7.48
C LEU A 7 2.95 -4.12 -7.93
N LYS A 8 2.02 -4.81 -8.61
CA LYS A 8 2.29 -6.15 -9.14
C LYS A 8 3.45 -6.12 -10.14
N GLU A 9 3.42 -5.17 -11.08
CA GLU A 9 4.48 -4.98 -12.08
C GLU A 9 5.84 -4.67 -11.44
N TYR A 10 5.86 -3.80 -10.43
CA TYR A 10 7.08 -3.50 -9.68
C TYR A 10 7.67 -4.76 -9.04
N LEU A 11 6.86 -5.52 -8.30
CA LEU A 11 7.32 -6.74 -7.63
C LEU A 11 7.79 -7.81 -8.63
N ASP A 12 7.05 -8.03 -9.70
CA ASP A 12 7.43 -8.98 -10.76
C ASP A 12 8.76 -8.57 -11.41
N SER A 13 9.01 -7.27 -11.61
CA SER A 13 10.27 -6.76 -12.17
C SER A 13 11.49 -6.95 -11.27
N LYS A 14 11.30 -7.01 -9.94
CA LYS A 14 12.39 -7.13 -8.95
C LYS A 14 12.69 -8.57 -8.55
N ARG A 15 11.88 -9.53 -9.00
CA ARG A 15 11.98 -10.94 -8.59
C ARG A 15 12.87 -11.81 -9.49
N ALA A 16 13.45 -11.28 -10.58
CA ALA A 16 14.30 -12.07 -11.48
C ALA A 16 15.44 -12.78 -10.72
N PRO A 17 15.66 -14.10 -10.93
CA PRO A 17 15.09 -14.96 -11.98
C PRO A 17 13.81 -15.73 -11.58
N LEU A 18 13.19 -15.41 -10.45
CA LEU A 18 11.96 -16.08 -9.99
C LEU A 18 10.78 -15.76 -10.93
N PRO A 19 9.80 -16.68 -11.05
CA PRO A 19 8.58 -16.41 -11.80
C PRO A 19 7.78 -15.25 -11.18
N PRO A 20 6.91 -14.60 -11.99
CA PRO A 20 5.94 -13.63 -11.49
C PRO A 20 5.10 -14.19 -10.35
N ILE A 21 4.64 -13.31 -9.47
CA ILE A 21 3.74 -13.68 -8.36
C ILE A 21 2.45 -14.24 -8.94
N GLY A 22 2.14 -15.48 -8.56
CA GLY A 22 0.98 -16.25 -9.00
C GLY A 22 -0.07 -16.43 -7.90
N ASP A 23 0.33 -16.39 -6.63
CA ASP A 23 -0.56 -16.52 -5.46
C ASP A 23 -0.46 -15.28 -4.58
N LEU A 24 -1.57 -14.79 -4.04
CA LEU A 24 -1.57 -13.66 -3.11
C LEU A 24 -0.98 -14.01 -1.74
N ASN A 25 -0.99 -15.29 -1.38
CA ASN A 25 -0.54 -15.79 -0.08
C ASN A 25 0.89 -16.32 -0.13
N GLU A 26 1.54 -16.33 -1.29
CA GLU A 26 2.94 -16.74 -1.36
C GLU A 26 3.84 -15.70 -0.68
N PRO A 27 4.89 -16.13 0.04
CA PRO A 27 5.86 -15.23 0.62
C PRO A 27 6.58 -14.40 -0.46
N LEU A 28 6.68 -13.09 -0.23
CA LEU A 28 7.41 -12.18 -1.13
C LEU A 28 8.92 -12.34 -1.03
N GLN A 29 9.42 -12.91 0.08
CA GLN A 29 10.85 -13.12 0.36
C GLN A 29 11.68 -11.84 0.19
N LEU A 30 11.15 -10.71 0.67
CA LEU A 30 11.83 -9.42 0.61
C LEU A 30 12.99 -9.42 1.61
N ASP A 31 14.20 -9.13 1.13
CA ASP A 31 15.30 -8.74 2.00
C ASP A 31 15.10 -7.30 2.52
N SER A 32 15.94 -6.88 3.46
CA SER A 32 15.86 -5.55 4.07
C SER A 32 15.98 -4.41 3.05
N LEU A 33 16.75 -4.59 1.98
CA LEU A 33 16.94 -3.58 0.95
C LEU A 33 15.73 -3.52 -0.01
N ALA A 34 15.18 -4.67 -0.37
CA ALA A 34 13.98 -4.81 -1.18
C ALA A 34 12.76 -4.22 -0.46
N LEU A 35 12.65 -4.43 0.85
CA LEU A 35 11.62 -3.83 1.69
C LEU A 35 11.70 -2.30 1.67
N ILE A 36 12.88 -1.71 1.93
CA ILE A 36 13.05 -0.25 1.91
C ILE A 36 12.73 0.34 0.53
N ARG A 37 13.16 -0.33 -0.56
CA ARG A 37 12.84 0.10 -1.93
C ARG A 37 11.35 0.01 -2.25
N LEU A 38 10.69 -1.03 -1.75
CA LEU A 38 9.25 -1.18 -1.90
C LEU A 38 8.51 -0.06 -1.17
N VAL A 39 8.87 0.25 0.08
CA VAL A 39 8.28 1.37 0.81
C VAL A 39 8.48 2.68 0.06
N ALA A 40 9.69 2.96 -0.42
CA ALA A 40 9.95 4.15 -1.23
C ALA A 40 9.06 4.23 -2.48
N PHE A 41 8.85 3.09 -3.18
CA PHE A 41 7.94 3.01 -4.33
C PHE A 41 6.47 3.27 -3.95
N LEU A 42 6.00 2.72 -2.82
CA LEU A 42 4.63 2.96 -2.35
C LEU A 42 4.40 4.45 -2.08
N GLU A 43 5.38 5.13 -1.49
CA GLU A 43 5.31 6.55 -1.20
C GLU A 43 5.41 7.42 -2.47
N SER A 44 6.35 7.12 -3.37
CA SER A 44 6.59 7.95 -4.57
C SER A 44 5.57 7.73 -5.68
N ASP A 45 5.25 6.48 -5.99
CA ASP A 45 4.48 6.13 -7.18
C ASP A 45 2.99 5.93 -6.89
N LEU A 46 2.65 5.56 -5.65
CA LEU A 46 1.26 5.36 -5.22
C LEU A 46 0.78 6.42 -4.23
N GLY A 47 1.68 7.26 -3.69
CA GLY A 47 1.32 8.29 -2.69
C GLY A 47 0.88 7.71 -1.35
N ILE A 48 1.26 6.47 -1.04
CA ILE A 48 0.86 5.76 0.18
C ILE A 48 1.99 5.88 1.20
N ARG A 49 1.73 6.62 2.28
CA ARG A 49 2.64 6.73 3.41
C ARG A 49 2.52 5.51 4.31
N ILE A 50 3.67 4.91 4.63
CA ILE A 50 3.79 3.80 5.59
C ILE A 50 4.32 4.38 6.89
N GLU A 51 3.57 4.21 7.97
CA GLU A 51 4.00 4.68 9.29
C GLU A 51 4.94 3.66 9.96
N ASP A 52 5.74 4.10 10.93
CA ASP A 52 6.77 3.27 11.56
C ASP A 52 6.19 2.01 12.25
N ASP A 53 4.97 2.09 12.78
CA ASP A 53 4.24 0.99 13.40
C ASP A 53 3.67 -0.02 12.39
N GLU A 54 3.57 0.38 11.12
CA GLU A 54 3.12 -0.47 10.02
C GLU A 54 4.29 -1.14 9.29
N LEU A 55 5.52 -0.68 9.52
CA LEU A 55 6.75 -1.23 8.95
C LEU A 55 7.16 -2.54 9.66
N VAL A 56 6.22 -3.49 9.74
CA VAL A 56 6.38 -4.80 10.37
C VAL A 56 6.35 -5.89 9.33
N ALA A 57 7.12 -6.97 9.54
CA ALA A 57 7.33 -8.02 8.53
C ALA A 57 6.01 -8.65 8.04
N GLU A 58 5.02 -8.77 8.93
CA GLU A 58 3.70 -9.35 8.67
C GLU A 58 2.94 -8.60 7.57
N ASN A 59 3.09 -7.28 7.49
CA ASN A 59 2.43 -6.46 6.47
C ASN A 59 3.04 -6.63 5.08
N PHE A 60 4.29 -7.08 5.00
CA PHE A 60 5.05 -7.23 3.76
C PHE A 60 5.35 -8.71 3.43
N GLU A 61 4.76 -9.64 4.19
CA GLU A 61 4.99 -11.07 4.03
C GLU A 61 4.47 -11.56 2.69
N THR A 62 3.26 -11.15 2.30
CA THR A 62 2.57 -11.62 1.10
C THR A 62 1.94 -10.47 0.33
N LEU A 63 1.67 -10.69 -0.96
CA LEU A 63 1.00 -9.69 -1.81
C LEU A 63 -0.42 -9.37 -1.30
N GLY A 64 -1.10 -10.35 -0.70
CA GLY A 64 -2.39 -10.19 -0.04
C GLY A 64 -2.31 -9.24 1.16
N ARG A 65 -1.38 -9.49 2.10
CA ARG A 65 -1.19 -8.62 3.28
C ARG A 65 -0.87 -7.19 2.89
N LEU A 66 0.02 -7.02 1.92
CA LEU A 66 0.40 -5.71 1.43
C LEU A 66 -0.77 -4.98 0.77
N GLY A 67 -1.57 -5.68 -0.03
CA GLY A 67 -2.75 -5.09 -0.63
C GLY A 67 -3.82 -4.70 0.40
N ASP A 68 -3.90 -5.39 1.54
CA ASP A 68 -4.87 -5.10 2.61
C ASP A 68 -4.46 -3.81 3.33
N LEU A 69 -3.15 -3.67 3.62
CA LEU A 69 -2.57 -2.45 4.14
C LEU A 69 -2.90 -1.27 3.21
N ILE A 70 -2.60 -1.39 1.91
CA ILE A 70 -2.86 -0.36 0.91
C ILE A 70 -4.36 0.00 0.83
N ALA A 71 -5.24 -0.99 0.81
CA ALA A 71 -6.68 -0.75 0.74
C ALA A 71 -7.21 -0.01 1.98
N SER A 72 -6.67 -0.31 3.16
CA SER A 72 -7.03 0.38 4.40
C SER A 72 -6.62 1.86 4.38
N LYS A 73 -5.45 2.16 3.81
CA LYS A 73 -4.95 3.54 3.63
C LYS A 73 -5.80 4.34 2.64
N SER A 74 -6.12 3.78 1.48
CA SER A 74 -6.95 4.49 0.49
C SER A 74 -8.33 4.85 1.06
N LYS A 75 -8.94 3.95 1.83
CA LYS A 75 -10.22 4.23 2.49
C LYS A 75 -10.11 5.32 3.56
N ALA A 76 -8.99 5.37 4.29
CA ALA A 76 -8.73 6.42 5.28
C ALA A 76 -8.53 7.80 4.60
N ILE A 77 -7.87 7.84 3.44
CA ILE A 77 -7.68 9.06 2.65
C ILE A 77 -9.04 9.58 2.15
N GLU A 78 -9.86 8.72 1.53
CA GLU A 78 -11.20 9.10 1.05
C GLU A 78 -12.14 9.56 2.19
N ALA A 79 -12.01 8.98 3.39
CA ALA A 79 -12.79 9.40 4.56
C ALA A 79 -12.34 10.74 5.15
N SER A 80 -11.08 11.14 4.93
CA SER A 80 -10.51 12.39 5.44
C SER A 80 -10.81 13.60 4.53
N GLU A 81 -11.03 13.35 3.24
CA GLU A 81 -11.38 14.40 2.24
C GLU A 81 -12.88 14.71 2.15
N ALA A 82 -13.73 14.12 3.01
CA ALA A 82 -15.14 14.51 3.07
C ALA A 82 -15.28 15.98 3.51
N PRO A 83 -16.05 16.82 2.77
CA PRO A 83 -16.11 18.25 3.04
C PRO A 83 -16.73 18.48 4.41
N LYS A 84 -16.01 19.21 5.28
CA LYS A 84 -16.61 19.91 6.42
C LYS A 84 -17.64 20.90 5.85
N GLN A 85 -18.88 20.46 5.68
CA GLN A 85 -19.99 21.35 5.36
C GLN A 85 -20.02 22.44 6.41
N GLY A 86 -19.86 23.68 5.93
CA GLY A 86 -19.76 24.86 6.75
C GLY A 86 -20.94 24.94 7.71
N SER A 87 -20.61 24.95 9.00
CA SER A 87 -21.46 25.50 10.03
C SER A 87 -21.53 27.01 9.78
N SER A 88 -22.50 27.45 8.97
CA SER A 88 -22.84 28.86 8.84
C SER A 88 -24.21 29.10 9.46
N SER A 89 -24.19 29.57 10.70
CA SER A 89 -25.30 30.26 11.33
C SER A 89 -25.74 31.48 10.50
N ALA A 90 -27.04 31.64 10.34
CA ALA A 90 -27.79 32.89 10.29
C ALA A 90 -29.26 32.46 10.51
N LEU A 91 -29.91 32.63 11.66
CA LEU A 91 -30.24 33.89 12.33
C LEU A 91 -30.60 34.98 11.32
N SER A 92 -31.84 34.95 10.83
CA SER A 92 -32.74 36.11 10.63
C SER A 92 -34.13 35.60 10.29
#